data_AF-A0AAU8WLF3-F1
#
_entry.id   AF-A0AAU8WLF3-F1
#
_cell.length_a   1.000
_cell.length_b   1.000
_cell.length_c   1.000
_cell.angle_alpha   90.00
_cell.angle_beta   90.00
_cell.angle_gamma   90.00
#
_symmetry.space_group_name_H-M   'P 1'
#
loop_
_entity.id
_entity.type
_entity.pdbx_description
1 polymer ?
#
loop_
_entity_poly.entity_id
_entity_poly.type
_entity_poly.pdbx_seq_one_letter_code
_entity_poly.pdbx_strand_id
1 'polypeptide(L)'
;MVSEYADQTTKVQETLMDVYKSADEARVNAELVKATRDGVTVNGLDIVTIDSSGQERLLHNLKTFSQSIYVLATDDRTEELDNYSKKLNASIESLSELPQVGSTDANDIKLLSVSINAIARTYTEKKRYDLLKTILIDSETIIQRSFDSLKSELDSWKHVTKISLEKELQIRLYLLNNPNRCEVIEDKRCVTFNHSLEERVDAYKKTYEIKIRLNNLDSQYAKLERALSSIQDLNQSIVMSLKSDDDLTKNAAKKALQSTKVQIDAIKDFRDTLGE
;
A
#
# COMPACT_ATOMS: atom_id res chain seq x y z
N MET A 1 9.39 -15.71 -14.04
CA MET A 1 9.15 -14.32 -14.49
C MET A 1 7.77 -13.82 -14.12
N VAL A 2 6.66 -14.19 -14.79
CA VAL A 2 5.32 -13.65 -14.47
C VAL A 2 4.87 -13.99 -13.04
N SER A 3 5.10 -15.24 -12.61
CA SER A 3 4.85 -15.66 -11.22
C SER A 3 5.60 -14.81 -10.18
N GLU A 4 6.90 -14.60 -10.43
CA GLU A 4 7.74 -13.80 -9.53
C GLU A 4 7.33 -12.32 -9.55
N TYR A 5 6.96 -11.79 -10.71
CA TYR A 5 6.42 -10.43 -10.83
C TYR A 5 5.14 -10.26 -10.01
N ALA A 6 4.19 -11.19 -10.12
CA ALA A 6 2.93 -11.13 -9.37
C ALA A 6 3.13 -11.25 -7.85
N ASP A 7 3.99 -12.20 -7.41
CA ASP A 7 4.34 -12.37 -6.00
C ASP A 7 5.05 -11.13 -5.44
N GLN A 8 6.05 -10.61 -6.16
CA GLN A 8 6.79 -9.42 -5.74
C GLN A 8 5.91 -8.17 -5.67
N THR A 9 5.07 -7.98 -6.68
CA THR A 9 4.13 -6.86 -6.75
C THR A 9 3.11 -6.91 -5.61
N THR A 10 2.59 -8.10 -5.32
CA THR A 10 1.63 -8.32 -4.22
C THR A 10 2.23 -7.93 -2.86
N LYS A 11 3.47 -8.32 -2.58
CA LYS A 11 4.13 -8.03 -1.30
C LYS A 11 4.30 -6.53 -1.03
N VAL A 12 4.69 -5.76 -2.04
CA VAL A 12 4.82 -4.30 -1.89
C VAL A 12 3.45 -3.64 -1.75
N GLN A 13 2.44 -4.11 -2.49
CA GLN A 13 1.07 -3.60 -2.36
C GLN A 13 0.48 -3.86 -0.97
N GLU A 14 0.70 -5.04 -0.40
CA GLU A 14 0.28 -5.37 0.97
C GLU A 14 1.01 -4.49 1.99
N THR A 15 2.31 -4.24 1.78
CA THR A 15 3.07 -3.34 2.65
C THR A 15 2.56 -1.90 2.57
N LEU A 16 2.21 -1.41 1.37
CA LEU A 16 1.60 -0.08 1.19
C LEU A 16 0.24 0.02 1.89
N MET A 17 -0.56 -1.04 1.84
CA MET A 17 -1.83 -1.11 2.57
C MET A 17 -1.63 -0.98 4.07
N ASP A 18 -0.64 -1.69 4.62
CA ASP A 18 -0.29 -1.62 6.04
C ASP A 18 0.17 -0.21 6.45
N VAL A 19 0.82 0.55 5.56
CA VAL A 19 1.16 1.96 5.81
C VAL A 19 -0.06 2.81 6.04
N TYR A 20 -1.05 2.74 5.15
CA TYR A 20 -2.25 3.57 5.25
C TYR A 20 -3.04 3.24 6.51
N LYS A 21 -3.19 1.95 6.81
CA LYS A 21 -3.80 1.49 8.04
C LYS A 21 -3.05 1.98 9.28
N SER A 22 -1.72 1.87 9.29
CA SER A 22 -0.89 2.29 10.43
C SER A 22 -0.90 3.80 10.64
N ALA A 23 -1.00 4.58 9.57
CA ALA A 23 -1.14 6.04 9.63
C ALA A 23 -2.50 6.44 10.23
N ASP A 24 -3.58 5.78 9.83
CA ASP A 24 -4.91 6.00 10.39
C ASP A 24 -4.98 5.58 11.87
N GLU A 25 -4.41 4.42 12.22
CA GLU A 25 -4.30 3.98 13.62
C GLU A 25 -3.52 4.99 14.47
N ALA A 26 -2.40 5.51 13.99
CA ALA A 26 -1.64 6.54 14.69
C ALA A 26 -2.46 7.82 14.90
N ARG A 27 -3.25 8.24 13.89
CA ARG A 27 -4.16 9.38 13.96
C ARG A 27 -5.24 9.16 15.01
N VAL A 28 -5.93 8.02 14.97
CA VAL A 28 -6.97 7.64 15.93
C VAL A 28 -6.41 7.64 17.35
N ASN A 29 -5.25 7.00 17.57
CA ASN A 29 -4.60 6.96 18.87
C ASN A 29 -4.24 8.37 19.38
N ALA A 30 -3.73 9.24 18.52
CA ALA A 30 -3.42 10.62 18.89
C ALA A 30 -4.66 11.42 19.31
N GLU A 31 -5.81 11.23 18.67
CA GLU A 31 -7.07 11.87 19.09
C GLU A 31 -7.65 11.24 20.36
N LEU A 32 -7.56 9.92 20.53
CA LEU A 32 -7.99 9.23 21.75
C LEU A 32 -7.21 9.71 22.96
N VAL A 33 -5.89 9.76 22.88
CA VAL A 33 -5.06 10.21 24.01
C VAL A 33 -5.28 11.70 24.29
N LYS A 34 -5.56 12.51 23.25
CA LYS A 34 -5.99 13.91 23.42
C LYS A 34 -7.33 14.02 24.16
N ALA A 35 -8.33 13.23 23.77
CA ALA A 35 -9.63 13.18 24.43
C ALA A 35 -9.49 12.78 25.92
N THR A 36 -8.68 11.75 26.21
CA THR A 36 -8.33 11.34 27.57
C THR A 36 -7.69 12.47 28.36
N ARG A 37 -6.71 13.16 27.76
CA ARG A 37 -6.10 14.34 28.37
C ARG A 37 -7.18 15.36 28.71
N ASP A 38 -8.04 15.70 27.76
CA ASP A 38 -9.00 16.79 27.86
C ASP A 38 -10.28 16.44 28.66
N GLY A 39 -10.43 15.21 29.14
CA GLY A 39 -11.61 14.77 29.89
C GLY A 39 -12.87 14.64 29.03
N VAL A 40 -12.70 14.42 27.72
CA VAL A 40 -13.83 14.30 26.79
C VAL A 40 -14.51 12.94 26.97
N THR A 41 -15.82 12.95 27.16
CA THR A 41 -16.62 11.71 27.27
C THR A 41 -16.83 11.06 25.91
N VAL A 42 -17.18 9.77 25.90
CA VAL A 42 -17.44 8.99 24.66
C VAL A 42 -18.46 9.69 23.74
N ASN A 43 -19.49 10.33 24.30
CA ASN A 43 -20.52 11.02 23.52
C ASN A 43 -20.01 12.31 22.84
N GLY A 44 -18.89 12.87 23.29
CA GLY A 44 -18.23 14.03 22.69
C GLY A 44 -16.98 13.68 21.88
N LEU A 45 -16.70 12.38 21.70
CA LEU A 45 -15.54 11.89 20.96
C LEU A 45 -15.85 11.88 19.47
N ASP A 46 -15.27 12.83 18.73
CA ASP A 46 -15.37 12.92 17.27
C ASP A 46 -14.01 12.59 16.64
N ILE A 47 -13.85 11.35 16.17
CA ILE A 47 -12.62 10.88 15.53
C ILE A 47 -12.85 10.80 14.03
N VAL A 48 -12.15 11.65 13.30
CA VAL A 48 -12.12 11.64 11.84
C VAL A 48 -10.93 10.81 11.38
N THR A 49 -11.20 9.69 10.70
CA THR A 49 -10.19 8.85 10.05
C THR A 49 -9.59 9.54 8.84
N ILE A 50 -8.42 9.08 8.41
CA ILE A 50 -7.81 9.52 7.15
C ILE A 50 -8.48 8.72 6.02
N ASP A 51 -9.09 9.40 5.05
CA ASP A 51 -9.69 8.74 3.89
C ASP A 51 -8.60 8.19 2.96
N SER A 52 -8.42 6.86 2.98
CA SER A 52 -7.52 6.09 2.11
C SER A 52 -8.26 5.34 0.99
N SER A 53 -9.57 5.56 0.80
CA SER A 53 -10.40 4.74 -0.08
C SER A 53 -9.93 4.74 -1.55
N GLY A 54 -9.40 5.87 -2.02
CA GLY A 54 -8.82 6.00 -3.35
C GLY A 54 -7.56 5.15 -3.52
N GLN A 55 -6.66 5.20 -2.53
CA GLN A 55 -5.41 4.43 -2.51
C GLN A 55 -5.69 2.93 -2.37
N GLU A 56 -6.65 2.55 -1.52
CA GLU A 56 -7.08 1.17 -1.34
C GLU A 56 -7.63 0.59 -2.65
N ARG A 57 -8.51 1.35 -3.32
CA ARG A 57 -9.03 0.96 -4.64
C ARG A 57 -7.92 0.81 -5.67
N LEU A 58 -6.97 1.74 -5.70
CA LEU A 58 -5.82 1.68 -6.62
C LEU A 58 -4.96 0.43 -6.37
N LEU A 59 -4.57 0.17 -5.12
CA LEU A 59 -3.80 -1.02 -4.73
C LEU A 59 -4.55 -2.31 -5.04
N HIS A 60 -5.84 -2.37 -4.74
CA HIS A 60 -6.68 -3.52 -5.03
C HIS A 60 -6.75 -3.83 -6.53
N ASN A 61 -6.90 -2.81 -7.37
CA ASN A 61 -6.94 -2.99 -8.81
C ASN A 61 -5.56 -3.42 -9.37
N LEU A 62 -4.46 -2.84 -8.88
CA LEU A 62 -3.11 -3.25 -9.28
C LEU A 62 -2.81 -4.70 -8.85
N LYS A 63 -3.29 -5.14 -7.68
CA LYS A 63 -3.20 -6.53 -7.23
C LYS A 63 -4.01 -7.46 -8.11
N THR A 64 -5.25 -7.07 -8.42
CA THR A 64 -6.14 -7.82 -9.31
C THR A 64 -5.54 -7.95 -10.72
N PHE A 65 -4.92 -6.87 -11.22
CA PHE A 65 -4.19 -6.87 -12.48
C PHE A 65 -3.05 -7.89 -12.48
N SER A 66 -2.14 -7.82 -11.50
CA SER A 66 -0.96 -8.69 -11.45
C SER A 66 -1.34 -10.18 -11.28
N GLN A 67 -2.33 -10.47 -10.44
CA GLN A 67 -2.86 -11.82 -10.24
C GLN A 67 -3.56 -12.36 -11.50
N SER A 68 -4.36 -11.53 -12.18
CA SER A 68 -5.06 -11.97 -13.39
C SER A 68 -4.07 -12.24 -14.53
N ILE A 69 -3.04 -11.38 -14.71
CA ILE A 69 -1.96 -11.64 -15.68
C ILE A 69 -1.24 -12.95 -15.36
N TYR A 70 -0.95 -13.23 -14.07
CA TYR A 70 -0.33 -14.48 -13.67
C TYR A 70 -1.16 -15.69 -14.04
N VAL A 71 -2.44 -15.71 -13.67
CA VAL A 71 -3.32 -16.86 -13.95
C VAL A 71 -3.57 -17.02 -15.44
N LEU A 72 -3.78 -15.93 -16.18
CA LEU A 72 -3.98 -16.01 -17.63
C LEU A 72 -2.74 -16.51 -18.37
N ALA A 73 -1.54 -16.34 -17.78
CA ALA A 73 -0.28 -16.84 -18.31
C ALA A 73 0.01 -18.31 -17.95
N THR A 74 -0.79 -18.97 -17.11
CA THR A 74 -0.66 -20.41 -16.85
C THR A 74 -1.39 -21.23 -17.92
N ASP A 75 -1.00 -22.51 -18.03
CA ASP A 75 -1.56 -23.45 -19.01
C ASP A 75 -2.98 -23.94 -18.68
N ASP A 76 -3.59 -23.45 -17.60
CA ASP A 76 -4.89 -23.94 -17.18
C ASP A 76 -5.99 -23.46 -18.16
N ARG A 77 -6.90 -24.37 -18.50
CA ARG A 77 -7.92 -24.18 -19.56
C ARG A 77 -9.36 -24.25 -19.05
N THR A 78 -9.54 -24.02 -17.75
CA THR A 78 -10.84 -24.12 -17.07
C THR A 78 -11.70 -22.86 -17.27
N GLU A 79 -12.96 -22.91 -16.82
CA GLU A 79 -13.88 -21.77 -16.75
C GLU A 79 -13.30 -20.55 -16.00
N GLU A 80 -12.20 -20.75 -15.25
CA GLU A 80 -11.49 -19.69 -14.56
C GLU A 80 -10.91 -18.62 -15.50
N LEU A 81 -10.55 -18.96 -16.75
CA LEU A 81 -10.01 -17.99 -17.72
C LEU A 81 -10.97 -16.84 -18.04
N ASP A 82 -12.26 -17.14 -18.17
CA ASP A 82 -13.30 -16.11 -18.42
C ASP A 82 -13.46 -15.19 -17.20
N ASN A 83 -13.36 -15.75 -15.99
CA ASN A 83 -13.40 -14.97 -14.76
C ASN A 83 -12.16 -14.05 -14.63
N TYR A 84 -10.96 -14.55 -14.89
CA TYR A 84 -9.74 -13.74 -14.77
C TYR A 84 -9.59 -12.70 -15.87
N SER A 85 -10.06 -12.97 -17.10
CA SER A 85 -10.13 -11.94 -18.13
C SER A 85 -11.12 -10.84 -17.76
N LYS A 86 -12.30 -11.17 -17.22
CA LYS A 86 -13.24 -10.17 -16.68
C LYS A 86 -12.64 -9.36 -15.54
N LYS A 87 -11.95 -9.99 -14.58
CA LYS A 87 -11.25 -9.31 -13.48
C LYS A 87 -10.16 -8.37 -13.99
N LEU A 88 -9.37 -8.80 -14.97
CA LEU A 88 -8.33 -7.99 -15.61
C LEU A 88 -8.93 -6.78 -16.32
N ASN A 89 -10.05 -6.96 -17.03
CA ASN A 89 -10.71 -5.86 -17.71
C ASN A 89 -11.27 -4.84 -16.70
N ALA A 90 -11.98 -5.33 -15.68
CA ALA A 90 -12.52 -4.48 -14.63
C ALA A 90 -11.41 -3.73 -13.86
N SER A 91 -10.25 -4.34 -13.64
CA SER A 91 -9.14 -3.65 -12.98
C SER A 91 -8.52 -2.56 -13.84
N ILE A 92 -8.35 -2.78 -15.16
CA ILE A 92 -7.86 -1.74 -16.08
C ILE A 92 -8.86 -0.58 -16.19
N GLU A 93 -10.14 -0.88 -16.38
CA GLU A 93 -11.20 0.14 -16.44
C GLU A 93 -11.19 0.98 -15.14
N SER A 94 -11.22 0.31 -13.99
CA SER A 94 -11.21 0.95 -12.68
C SER A 94 -9.94 1.77 -12.42
N LEU A 95 -8.76 1.33 -12.88
CA LEU A 95 -7.52 2.12 -12.79
C LEU A 95 -7.57 3.36 -13.69
N SER A 96 -8.12 3.24 -14.90
CA SER A 96 -8.21 4.34 -15.86
C SER A 96 -9.18 5.44 -15.44
N GLU A 97 -10.16 5.11 -14.60
CA GLU A 97 -11.14 6.06 -14.05
C GLU A 97 -10.64 6.80 -12.81
N LEU A 98 -9.56 6.33 -12.18
CA LEU A 98 -9.03 6.97 -10.97
C LEU A 98 -8.37 8.31 -11.32
N PRO A 99 -8.79 9.44 -10.71
CA PRO A 99 -8.25 10.77 -11.03
C PRO A 99 -6.73 10.87 -10.91
N GLN A 100 -6.18 10.16 -9.94
CA GLN A 100 -4.75 10.12 -9.62
C GLN A 100 -3.88 9.34 -10.63
N VAL A 101 -4.49 8.52 -11.50
CA VAL A 101 -3.80 7.86 -12.64
C VAL A 101 -3.75 8.79 -13.87
N GLY A 102 -4.49 9.91 -13.84
CA GLY A 102 -4.57 10.88 -14.92
C GLY A 102 -5.43 10.42 -16.10
N SER A 103 -5.58 11.27 -17.11
CA SER A 103 -6.41 10.95 -18.27
C SER A 103 -5.78 9.85 -19.13
N THR A 104 -6.51 8.77 -19.37
CA THR A 104 -6.21 7.76 -20.39
C THR A 104 -7.17 7.92 -21.57
N ASP A 105 -6.71 7.69 -22.80
CA ASP A 105 -7.59 7.72 -23.96
C ASP A 105 -8.61 6.57 -23.85
N ALA A 106 -9.90 6.90 -23.95
CA ALA A 106 -10.98 5.91 -23.94
C ALA A 106 -10.84 4.89 -25.07
N ASN A 107 -10.23 5.26 -26.19
CA ASN A 107 -9.93 4.34 -27.29
C ASN A 107 -8.86 3.31 -26.90
N ASP A 108 -7.83 3.71 -26.15
CA ASP A 108 -6.78 2.80 -25.67
C ASP A 108 -7.35 1.79 -24.68
N ILE A 109 -8.21 2.25 -23.76
CA ILE A 109 -8.94 1.36 -22.84
C ILE A 109 -9.82 0.37 -23.59
N LYS A 110 -10.57 0.85 -24.60
CA LYS A 110 -11.41 -0.02 -25.42
C LYS A 110 -10.59 -1.07 -26.18
N LEU A 111 -9.44 -0.70 -26.73
CA LEU A 111 -8.53 -1.62 -27.41
C LEU A 111 -7.97 -2.68 -26.45
N LEU A 112 -7.57 -2.26 -25.24
CA LEU A 112 -7.18 -3.17 -24.15
C LEU A 112 -8.30 -4.15 -23.81
N SER A 113 -9.53 -3.66 -23.61
CA SER A 113 -10.69 -4.51 -23.31
C SER A 113 -10.98 -5.53 -24.42
N VAL A 114 -10.82 -5.16 -25.68
CA VAL A 114 -10.96 -6.09 -26.81
C VAL A 114 -9.89 -7.19 -26.74
N SER A 115 -8.63 -6.81 -26.50
CA SER A 115 -7.52 -7.76 -26.36
C SER A 115 -7.72 -8.72 -25.18
N ILE A 116 -8.20 -8.21 -24.04
CA ILE A 116 -8.47 -9.02 -22.83
C ILE A 116 -9.60 -10.01 -23.08
N ASN A 117 -10.71 -9.56 -23.68
CA ASN A 117 -11.83 -10.44 -24.03
C ASN A 117 -11.45 -11.50 -25.07
N ALA A 118 -10.48 -11.20 -25.94
CA ALA A 118 -9.97 -12.16 -26.92
C ALA A 118 -9.20 -13.32 -26.26
N ILE A 119 -8.59 -13.13 -25.08
CA ILE A 119 -7.87 -14.19 -24.36
C ILE A 119 -8.80 -15.37 -24.06
N ALA A 120 -9.99 -15.10 -23.51
CA ALA A 120 -10.96 -16.13 -23.14
C ALA A 120 -11.47 -16.94 -24.34
N ARG A 121 -11.36 -16.40 -25.55
CA ARG A 121 -11.84 -17.01 -26.81
C ARG A 121 -10.72 -17.67 -27.63
N THR A 122 -9.49 -17.62 -27.13
CA THR A 122 -8.33 -18.09 -27.87
C THR A 122 -7.98 -19.54 -27.55
N TYR A 123 -7.97 -20.39 -28.59
CA TYR A 123 -7.76 -21.84 -28.49
C TYR A 123 -6.29 -22.28 -28.62
N THR A 124 -5.37 -21.37 -29.00
CA THR A 124 -3.95 -21.69 -29.14
C THR A 124 -3.09 -20.94 -28.15
N GLU A 125 -2.11 -21.63 -27.58
CA GLU A 125 -1.16 -21.07 -26.61
C GLU A 125 -0.40 -19.88 -27.19
N LYS A 126 0.07 -19.99 -28.45
CA LYS A 126 0.78 -18.91 -29.15
C LYS A 126 -0.04 -17.62 -29.23
N LYS A 127 -1.31 -17.69 -29.64
CA LYS A 127 -2.16 -16.49 -29.74
C LYS A 127 -2.48 -15.92 -28.36
N ARG A 128 -2.64 -16.77 -27.34
CA ARG A 128 -2.85 -16.32 -25.96
C ARG A 128 -1.64 -15.56 -25.44
N TYR A 129 -0.45 -16.09 -25.69
CA TYR A 129 0.82 -15.44 -25.38
C TYR A 129 0.93 -14.09 -26.10
N ASP A 130 0.64 -14.04 -27.40
CA ASP A 130 0.68 -12.81 -28.19
C ASP A 130 -0.30 -11.75 -27.62
N LEU A 131 -1.52 -12.14 -27.24
CA LEU A 131 -2.51 -11.26 -26.62
C LEU A 131 -2.06 -10.76 -25.24
N LEU A 132 -1.53 -11.64 -24.38
CA LEU A 132 -1.00 -11.24 -23.07
C LEU A 132 0.17 -10.27 -23.19
N LYS A 133 1.05 -10.51 -24.17
CA LYS A 133 2.14 -9.60 -24.51
C LYS A 133 1.61 -8.23 -24.92
N THR A 134 0.62 -8.17 -25.81
CA THR A 134 -0.05 -6.92 -26.21
C THR A 134 -0.66 -6.20 -25.01
N ILE A 135 -1.40 -6.91 -24.15
CA ILE A 135 -2.03 -6.31 -22.96
C ILE A 135 -0.99 -5.72 -22.00
N LEU A 136 0.11 -6.43 -21.75
CA LEU A 136 1.19 -5.92 -20.90
C LEU A 136 1.85 -4.67 -21.47
N ILE A 137 2.06 -4.63 -22.79
CA ILE A 137 2.61 -3.46 -23.47
C ILE A 137 1.65 -2.28 -23.43
N ASP A 138 0.39 -2.51 -23.77
CA ASP A 138 -0.62 -1.45 -23.92
C ASP A 138 -1.08 -0.89 -22.56
N SER A 139 -1.04 -1.71 -21.49
CA SER A 139 -1.37 -1.27 -20.14
C SER A 139 -0.22 -0.57 -19.40
N GLU A 140 1.00 -0.56 -19.97
CA GLU A 140 2.21 -0.03 -19.34
C GLU A 140 1.99 1.37 -18.74
N THR A 141 1.41 2.28 -19.52
CA THR A 141 1.19 3.67 -19.09
C THR A 141 0.27 3.75 -17.86
N ILE A 142 -0.83 2.99 -17.84
CA ILE A 142 -1.80 2.98 -16.73
C ILE A 142 -1.12 2.46 -15.46
N ILE A 143 -0.38 1.36 -15.59
CA ILE A 143 0.30 0.73 -14.46
C ILE A 143 1.42 1.62 -13.92
N GLN A 144 2.24 2.22 -14.79
CA GLN A 144 3.32 3.12 -14.36
C GLN A 144 2.78 4.35 -13.64
N ARG A 145 1.76 5.02 -14.20
CA ARG A 145 1.13 6.18 -13.55
C ARG A 145 0.49 5.84 -12.20
N SER A 146 -0.08 4.64 -12.08
CA SER A 146 -0.62 4.16 -10.81
C SER A 146 0.47 4.03 -9.74
N PHE A 147 1.64 3.49 -10.09
CA PHE A 147 2.77 3.44 -9.18
C PHE A 147 3.38 4.82 -8.90
N ASP A 148 3.41 5.73 -9.89
CA ASP A 148 3.88 7.11 -9.70
C ASP A 148 2.99 7.87 -8.72
N SER A 149 1.67 7.70 -8.83
CA SER A 149 0.70 8.25 -7.88
C SER A 149 0.99 7.77 -6.47
N LEU A 150 1.10 6.44 -6.26
CA LEU A 150 1.44 5.86 -4.95
C LEU A 150 2.76 6.43 -4.40
N LYS A 151 3.78 6.56 -5.25
CA LYS A 151 5.09 7.06 -4.86
C LYS A 151 5.03 8.53 -4.44
N SER A 152 4.31 9.36 -5.20
CA SER A 152 4.19 10.79 -4.96
C SER A 152 3.52 11.12 -3.61
N GLU A 153 2.68 10.22 -3.11
CA GLU A 153 1.96 10.40 -1.86
C GLU A 153 2.74 9.94 -0.62
N LEU A 154 3.78 9.11 -0.78
CA LEU A 154 4.51 8.50 0.34
C LEU A 154 5.03 9.52 1.36
N ASP A 155 5.55 10.66 0.91
CA ASP A 155 6.07 11.69 1.82
C ASP A 155 4.95 12.35 2.63
N SER A 156 3.77 12.54 2.04
CA SER A 156 2.58 13.05 2.74
C SER A 156 2.12 12.08 3.81
N TRP A 157 2.06 10.79 3.50
CA TRP A 157 1.71 9.74 4.46
C TRP A 157 2.72 9.62 5.60
N LYS A 158 4.02 9.71 5.29
CA LYS A 158 5.09 9.78 6.30
C LYS A 158 4.88 10.97 7.22
N HIS A 159 4.59 12.14 6.67
CA HIS A 159 4.40 13.36 7.44
C HIS A 159 3.20 13.28 8.38
N VAL A 160 2.04 12.81 7.89
CA VAL A 160 0.83 12.64 8.70
C VAL A 160 1.03 11.60 9.81
N THR A 161 1.69 10.49 9.49
CA THR A 161 2.05 9.47 10.48
C THR A 161 2.95 10.06 11.56
N LYS A 162 4.00 10.80 11.16
CA LYS A 162 4.94 11.44 12.09
C LYS A 162 4.24 12.39 13.05
N ILE A 163 3.43 13.31 12.53
CA ILE A 163 2.68 14.28 13.35
C ILE A 163 1.78 13.55 14.35
N SER A 164 1.10 12.50 13.91
CA SER A 164 0.17 11.75 14.77
C SER A 164 0.94 11.04 15.90
N LEU A 165 2.04 10.36 15.59
CA LEU A 165 2.89 9.70 16.57
C LEU A 165 3.54 10.71 17.54
N GLU A 166 4.02 11.86 17.05
CA GLU A 166 4.59 12.92 17.90
C GLU A 166 3.54 13.50 18.85
N LYS A 167 2.32 13.75 18.36
CA LYS A 167 1.19 14.23 19.17
C LYS A 167 0.84 13.21 20.24
N GLU A 168 0.70 11.94 19.88
CA GLU A 168 0.42 10.87 20.84
C GLU A 168 1.51 10.79 21.91
N LEU A 169 2.79 10.78 21.49
CA LEU A 169 3.94 10.70 22.37
C LEU A 169 3.97 11.83 23.40
N GLN A 170 3.80 13.08 22.93
CA GLN A 170 3.82 14.26 23.79
C GLN A 170 2.71 14.20 24.85
N ILE A 171 1.50 13.78 24.46
CA ILE A 171 0.39 13.71 25.39
C ILE A 171 0.58 12.57 26.39
N ARG A 172 1.05 11.39 25.96
CA ARG A 172 1.35 10.27 26.87
C ARG A 172 2.42 10.66 27.91
N LEU A 173 3.50 11.31 27.48
CA LEU A 173 4.53 11.83 28.39
C LEU A 173 3.97 12.87 29.37
N TYR A 174 3.10 13.75 28.90
CA TYR A 174 2.41 14.72 29.76
C TYR A 174 1.58 14.02 30.84
N LEU A 175 0.78 13.02 30.48
CA LEU A 175 -0.05 12.26 31.41
C LEU A 175 0.78 11.45 32.42
N LEU A 176 1.91 10.87 31.99
CA LEU A 176 2.84 10.16 32.87
C LEU A 176 3.49 11.08 33.90
N ASN A 177 3.83 12.31 33.51
CA ASN A 177 4.43 13.31 34.40
C ASN A 177 3.39 14.01 35.29
N ASN A 178 2.11 13.95 34.93
CA ASN A 178 1.00 14.56 35.66
C ASN A 178 -0.09 13.52 35.95
N PRO A 179 0.21 12.50 36.79
CA PRO A 179 -0.67 11.34 36.96
C PRO A 179 -2.00 11.66 37.65
N ASN A 180 -2.11 12.82 38.31
CA ASN A 180 -3.33 13.30 38.93
C ASN A 180 -3.79 14.56 38.20
N ARG A 181 -4.94 14.51 37.53
CA ARG A 181 -5.56 15.71 36.94
C ARG A 181 -6.96 15.89 37.50
N CYS A 182 -7.23 17.11 37.96
CA CYS A 182 -8.56 17.50 38.39
C CYS A 182 -9.25 18.29 37.27
N GLU A 183 -10.48 17.91 36.95
CA GLU A 183 -11.34 18.68 36.06
C GLU A 183 -11.60 20.07 36.68
N VAL A 184 -11.58 21.11 35.84
CA VAL A 184 -11.64 22.52 36.29
C VAL A 184 -13.08 23.07 36.23
N ILE A 185 -14.01 22.37 35.59
CA ILE A 185 -15.38 22.85 35.33
C ILE A 185 -16.35 22.25 36.34
N GLU A 186 -16.95 23.12 37.15
CA GLU A 186 -18.11 23.00 38.06
C GLU A 186 -18.21 21.82 39.05
N ASP A 187 -17.59 20.66 38.80
CA ASP A 187 -17.64 19.47 39.64
C ASP A 187 -16.24 18.82 39.68
N LYS A 188 -15.40 19.20 40.65
CA LYS A 188 -13.99 18.79 40.73
C LYS A 188 -13.84 17.27 40.92
N ARG A 189 -13.77 16.52 39.82
CA ARG A 189 -13.32 15.13 39.82
C ARG A 189 -11.83 15.09 39.49
N CYS A 190 -11.04 14.62 40.45
CA CYS A 190 -9.64 14.30 40.23
C CYS A 190 -9.55 12.87 39.72
N VAL A 191 -9.15 12.71 38.46
CA VAL A 191 -8.87 11.43 37.85
C VAL A 191 -7.37 11.17 38.00
N THR A 192 -7.04 10.04 38.63
CA THR A 192 -5.69 9.48 38.58
C THR A 192 -5.62 8.62 37.31
N PHE A 193 -4.73 8.93 36.37
CA PHE A 193 -4.71 8.24 35.07
C PHE A 193 -4.02 6.88 35.11
N ASN A 194 -3.13 6.65 36.10
CA ASN A 194 -2.50 5.36 36.33
C ASN A 194 -2.48 5.12 37.85
N HIS A 195 -3.24 4.13 38.29
CA HIS A 195 -3.50 3.80 39.69
C HIS A 195 -2.49 2.81 40.27
N SER A 196 -1.83 2.00 39.43
CA SER A 196 -0.83 1.01 39.85
C SER A 196 0.56 1.27 39.26
N LEU A 197 1.58 0.60 39.82
CA LEU A 197 2.93 0.62 39.27
C LEU A 197 2.97 -0.07 37.90
N GLU A 198 2.22 -1.16 37.77
CA GLU A 198 2.08 -1.95 36.55
C GLU A 198 1.53 -1.10 35.40
N GLU A 199 0.45 -0.35 35.63
CA GLU A 199 -0.16 0.55 34.64
C GLU A 199 0.82 1.63 34.19
N ARG A 200 1.61 2.17 35.12
CA ARG A 200 2.66 3.15 34.78
C ARG A 200 3.76 2.54 33.94
N VAL A 201 4.19 1.32 34.26
CA VAL A 201 5.21 0.58 33.48
C VAL A 201 4.72 0.34 32.06
N ASP A 202 3.48 -0.10 31.88
CA ASP A 202 2.91 -0.35 30.55
C ASP A 202 2.73 0.94 29.74
N ALA A 203 2.34 2.05 30.39
CA ALA A 203 2.30 3.36 29.74
C ALA A 203 3.70 3.84 29.30
N TYR A 204 4.75 3.56 30.08
CA TYR A 204 6.15 3.81 29.67
C TYR A 204 6.58 2.94 28.50
N LYS A 205 6.24 1.64 28.50
CA LYS A 205 6.51 0.75 27.35
C LYS A 205 5.87 1.28 26.08
N LYS A 206 4.59 1.67 26.14
CA LYS A 206 3.89 2.22 24.98
C LYS A 206 4.52 3.51 24.46
N THR A 207 4.96 4.38 25.38
CA THR A 207 5.70 5.61 25.05
C THR A 207 7.04 5.29 24.35
N TYR A 208 7.74 4.26 24.81
CA TYR A 208 9.00 3.80 24.23
C TYR A 208 8.81 3.19 22.83
N GLU A 209 7.76 2.39 22.62
CA GLU A 209 7.37 1.86 21.31
C GLU A 209 7.13 2.99 20.29
N ILE A 210 6.36 4.01 20.67
CA ILE A 210 6.10 5.18 19.79
C ILE A 210 7.42 5.88 19.44
N LYS A 211 8.33 6.02 20.41
CA LYS A 211 9.66 6.61 20.18
C LYS A 211 10.50 5.78 19.21
N ILE A 212 10.46 4.45 19.31
CA ILE A 212 11.13 3.55 18.35
C ILE A 212 10.52 3.73 16.95
N ARG A 213 9.20 3.72 16.84
CA ARG A 213 8.50 3.93 15.56
C ARG A 213 8.88 5.26 14.91
N LEU A 214 8.89 6.36 15.68
CA LEU A 214 9.33 7.67 15.19
C LEU A 214 10.78 7.67 14.71
N ASN A 215 11.70 7.06 15.46
CA ASN A 215 13.11 6.99 15.09
C ASN A 215 13.35 6.17 13.81
N ASN A 216 12.53 5.14 13.58
CA ASN A 216 12.67 4.25 12.43
C ASN A 216 11.89 4.73 11.19
N LEU A 217 10.97 5.67 11.34
CA LEU A 217 10.01 6.10 10.32
C LEU A 217 10.67 6.49 8.99
N ASP A 218 11.73 7.30 9.03
CA ASP A 218 12.42 7.76 7.81
C ASP A 218 13.09 6.60 7.06
N SER A 219 13.79 5.73 7.79
CA SER A 219 14.44 4.54 7.22
C SER A 219 13.42 3.58 6.61
N GLN A 220 12.32 3.41 7.32
CA GLN A 220 11.19 2.60 6.92
C GLN A 220 10.58 3.10 5.60
N TYR A 221 10.18 4.37 5.51
CA TYR A 221 9.61 4.92 4.27
C TYR A 221 10.61 4.93 3.11
N ALA A 222 11.91 5.15 3.38
CA ALA A 222 12.94 5.07 2.35
C ALA A 222 13.15 3.65 1.80
N LYS A 223 12.92 2.60 2.60
CA LYS A 223 12.92 1.21 2.12
C LYS A 223 11.71 0.95 1.21
N LEU A 224 10.53 1.45 1.62
CA LEU A 224 9.30 1.31 0.84
C LEU A 224 9.37 2.02 -0.52
N GLU A 225 9.88 3.25 -0.54
CA GLU A 225 10.06 4.00 -1.79
C GLU A 225 11.00 3.28 -2.77
N ARG A 226 12.09 2.68 -2.27
CA ARG A 226 13.02 1.87 -3.07
C ARG A 226 12.36 0.59 -3.60
N ALA A 227 11.54 -0.07 -2.80
CA ALA A 227 10.79 -1.25 -3.23
C ALA A 227 9.76 -0.92 -4.32
N LEU A 228 9.04 0.19 -4.15
CA LEU A 228 8.07 0.69 -5.14
C LEU A 228 8.77 1.05 -6.46
N SER A 229 9.89 1.79 -6.39
CA SER A 229 10.69 2.13 -7.57
C SER A 229 11.22 0.88 -8.27
N SER A 230 11.63 -0.15 -7.51
CA SER A 230 12.12 -1.40 -8.11
C SER A 230 11.03 -2.18 -8.84
N ILE A 231 9.78 -2.15 -8.35
CA ILE A 231 8.63 -2.73 -9.08
C ILE A 231 8.35 -1.95 -10.36
N GLN A 232 8.44 -0.63 -10.33
CA GLN A 232 8.29 0.19 -11.54
C GLN A 232 9.34 -0.19 -12.59
N ASP A 233 10.61 -0.25 -12.18
CA ASP A 233 11.73 -0.66 -13.03
C ASP A 233 11.58 -2.09 -13.56
N LEU A 234 11.07 -3.01 -12.72
CA LEU A 234 10.76 -4.38 -13.11
C LEU A 234 9.66 -4.42 -14.18
N ASN A 235 8.57 -3.68 -13.99
CA ASN A 235 7.48 -3.63 -14.96
C ASN A 235 7.97 -3.05 -16.31
N GLN A 236 8.73 -1.96 -16.29
CA GLN A 236 9.35 -1.39 -17.50
C GLN A 236 10.29 -2.39 -18.18
N SER A 237 11.15 -3.07 -17.40
CA SER A 237 12.09 -4.06 -17.93
C SER A 237 11.39 -5.26 -18.57
N ILE A 238 10.28 -5.72 -17.99
CA ILE A 238 9.46 -6.79 -18.58
C ILE A 238 8.85 -6.30 -19.90
N VAL A 239 8.26 -5.11 -19.93
CA VAL A 239 7.65 -4.56 -21.15
C VAL A 239 8.69 -4.35 -22.25
N MET A 240 9.87 -3.82 -21.94
CA MET A 240 10.97 -3.69 -22.89
C MET A 240 11.43 -5.05 -23.43
N SER A 241 11.56 -6.05 -22.56
CA SER A 241 11.91 -7.42 -22.97
C SER A 241 10.87 -8.02 -23.91
N LEU A 242 9.59 -7.74 -23.69
CA LEU A 242 8.52 -8.18 -24.57
C LEU A 242 8.56 -7.47 -25.93
N LYS A 243 8.93 -6.18 -25.99
CA LYS A 243 9.01 -5.40 -27.24
C LYS A 243 10.16 -5.85 -28.15
N SER A 244 11.35 -6.10 -27.60
CA SER A 244 12.59 -6.35 -28.38
C SER A 244 12.91 -7.84 -28.59
N ASP A 245 12.43 -8.73 -27.71
CA ASP A 245 12.67 -10.19 -27.70
C ASP A 245 14.16 -10.63 -27.81
N ASP A 246 15.11 -9.73 -27.56
CA ASP A 246 16.55 -10.00 -27.58
C ASP A 246 17.08 -10.48 -26.22
N ASP A 247 18.28 -11.10 -26.23
CA ASP A 247 18.90 -11.65 -25.02
C ASP A 247 19.33 -10.58 -24.01
N LEU A 248 19.61 -9.35 -24.46
CA LEU A 248 20.04 -8.24 -23.60
C LEU A 248 18.88 -7.78 -22.71
N THR A 249 17.71 -7.57 -23.30
CA THR A 249 16.49 -7.15 -22.63
C THR A 249 15.92 -8.24 -21.72
N LYS A 250 16.01 -9.52 -22.12
CA LYS A 250 15.68 -10.67 -21.24
C LYS A 250 16.59 -10.73 -20.02
N ASN A 251 17.88 -10.48 -20.19
CA ASN A 251 18.83 -10.44 -19.08
C ASN A 251 18.61 -9.22 -18.17
N ALA A 252 18.21 -8.07 -18.73
CA ALA A 252 17.81 -6.91 -17.95
C ALA A 252 16.57 -7.21 -17.08
N ALA A 253 15.54 -7.84 -17.63
CA ALA A 253 14.35 -8.26 -16.87
C ALA A 253 14.69 -9.24 -15.73
N LYS A 254 15.58 -10.21 -15.98
CA LYS A 254 16.06 -11.12 -14.92
C LYS A 254 16.83 -10.38 -13.81
N LYS A 255 17.67 -9.40 -14.16
CA LYS A 255 18.36 -8.57 -13.16
C LYS A 255 17.38 -7.71 -12.37
N ALA A 256 16.38 -7.13 -13.02
CA ALA A 256 15.33 -6.35 -12.35
C ALA A 256 14.54 -7.21 -11.35
N LEU A 257 14.23 -8.47 -11.70
CA LEU A 257 13.60 -9.43 -10.78
C LEU A 257 14.45 -9.71 -9.54
N GLN A 258 15.76 -9.89 -9.72
CA GLN A 258 16.69 -10.11 -8.61
C GLN A 258 16.81 -8.87 -7.73
N SER A 259 16.94 -7.68 -8.33
CA SER A 259 16.99 -6.40 -7.61
C SER A 259 15.72 -6.17 -6.79
N THR A 260 14.55 -6.38 -7.39
CA THR A 260 13.25 -6.21 -6.74
C THR A 260 13.08 -7.18 -5.57
N LYS A 261 13.53 -8.43 -5.72
CA LYS A 261 13.55 -9.40 -4.61
C LYS A 261 14.36 -8.89 -3.42
N VAL A 262 15.56 -8.35 -3.67
CA VAL A 262 16.42 -7.79 -2.62
C VAL A 262 15.73 -6.62 -1.91
N GLN A 263 15.07 -5.72 -2.66
CA GLN A 263 14.35 -4.60 -2.04
C GLN A 263 13.11 -5.06 -1.25
N ILE A 264 12.41 -6.10 -1.73
CA ILE A 264 11.28 -6.68 -1.02
C ILE A 264 11.71 -7.33 0.30
N ASP A 265 12.84 -8.04 0.29
CA ASP A 265 13.38 -8.60 1.52
C ASP A 265 13.73 -7.49 2.53
N ALA A 266 14.15 -6.31 2.08
CA ALA A 266 14.44 -5.17 2.95
C ALA A 266 13.20 -4.52 3.60
N ILE A 267 12.01 -4.65 2.99
CA ILE A 267 10.74 -4.16 3.56
C ILE A 267 10.00 -5.23 4.38
N LYS A 268 10.47 -6.48 4.46
CA LYS A 268 9.89 -7.45 5.41
C LYS A 268 9.94 -6.94 6.85
N ASP A 269 11.08 -6.38 7.25
CA ASP A 269 11.25 -5.77 8.57
C ASP A 269 10.31 -4.57 8.80
N PHE A 270 9.89 -3.90 7.72
CA PHE A 270 8.98 -2.76 7.80
C PHE A 270 7.59 -3.21 8.26
N ARG A 271 7.07 -4.32 7.73
CA ARG A 271 5.80 -4.91 8.16
C ARG A 271 5.83 -5.31 9.64
N ASP A 272 6.91 -5.96 10.06
CA ASP A 272 7.06 -6.45 11.44
C ASP A 272 7.23 -5.31 12.46
N THR A 273 7.56 -4.10 12.01
CA THR A 273 7.69 -2.90 12.85
C THR A 273 6.50 -1.93 12.77
N LEU A 274 5.58 -2.15 11.83
CA LEU A 274 4.29 -1.46 11.79
C LEU A 274 3.21 -2.16 12.64
N GLY A 275 3.36 -3.46 12.88
CA GLY A 275 2.40 -4.30 13.62
C GLY A 275 3.00 -4.99 14.83
N GLU A 276 3.24 -4.24 15.91
CA GLU A 276 3.15 -4.64 17.32
C GLU A 276 2.50 -3.50 18.14
#